data_AF-A0A2A3EK56-F1
#
_entry.id   AF-A0A2A3EK56-F1
#
_cell.length_a   1.000
_cell.length_b   1.000
_cell.length_c   1.000
_cell.angle_alpha   90.00
_cell.angle_beta   90.00
_cell.angle_gamma   90.00
#
_symmetry.space_group_name_H-M   'P 1'
#
loop_
_entity.id
_entity.type
_entity.pdbx_description
1 polymer ?
#
loop_
_entity_poly.entity_id
_entity_poly.type
_entity_poly.pdbx_seq_one_letter_code
_entity_poly.pdbx_strand_id
1 'polypeptide(L)'
;MKSDITDPWSGTDVPQISNNKCENFFEDSFVVNQTQHTRLTDSEEYLEKLYSRLRILQKGTSKKDLITSLYVAKEDSIARLITSGCKLETEEDTELVSNPLIRHIAPHLQALTASELVHLLKADVLQIINESEQQKEID
;
A
#
# COMPACT_ATOMS: atom_id res chain seq x y z
N MET A 1 -13.20 15.26 23.58
CA MET A 1 -12.94 16.31 22.58
C MET A 1 -13.05 15.65 21.22
N LYS A 2 -14.06 16.02 20.43
CA LYS A 2 -14.24 15.48 19.07
C LYS A 2 -13.39 16.35 18.16
N SER A 3 -12.39 15.76 17.52
CA SER A 3 -11.57 16.45 16.52
C SER A 3 -12.35 16.47 15.20
N ASP A 4 -12.86 17.65 14.85
CA ASP A 4 -13.44 17.93 13.55
C ASP A 4 -12.34 17.77 12.48
N ILE A 5 -12.38 16.63 11.78
CA ILE A 5 -11.62 16.44 10.55
C ILE A 5 -12.39 17.19 9.47
N THR A 6 -12.00 18.44 9.25
CA THR A 6 -12.38 19.19 8.05
C THR A 6 -11.73 18.50 6.85
N ASP A 7 -12.57 18.02 5.95
CA ASP A 7 -12.15 17.42 4.68
C ASP A 7 -11.42 18.48 3.83
N PRO A 8 -10.12 18.29 3.52
CA PRO A 8 -9.32 19.24 2.77
C PRO A 8 -9.73 19.37 1.28
N TRP A 9 -10.71 18.59 0.82
CA TRP A 9 -11.28 18.69 -0.54
C TRP A 9 -12.64 19.39 -0.60
N SER A 10 -13.21 19.77 0.55
CA SER A 10 -14.39 20.63 0.57
C SER A 10 -13.96 22.07 0.29
N GLY A 11 -14.04 22.46 -0.98
CA GLY A 11 -13.74 23.82 -1.43
C GLY A 11 -14.53 24.84 -0.61
N THR A 12 -13.81 25.62 0.18
CA THR A 12 -14.33 26.83 0.84
C THR A 12 -14.69 27.82 -0.27
N ASP A 13 -15.97 27.89 -0.61
CA ASP A 13 -16.69 29.03 -1.22
C ASP A 13 -17.86 28.52 -2.07
N VAL A 14 -18.85 27.89 -1.43
CA VAL A 14 -20.16 27.70 -2.04
C VAL A 14 -21.10 28.75 -1.42
N PRO A 15 -21.61 29.72 -2.18
CA PRO A 15 -22.62 30.64 -1.69
C PRO A 15 -23.84 29.82 -1.25
N GLN A 16 -24.41 30.11 -0.08
CA GLN A 16 -25.67 29.51 0.36
C GLN A 16 -26.77 29.84 -0.66
N ILE A 17 -26.99 28.94 -1.61
CA ILE A 17 -28.13 28.98 -2.51
C ILE A 17 -29.32 28.39 -1.75
N SER A 18 -30.35 29.22 -1.63
CA SER A 18 -31.62 28.92 -1.00
C SER A 18 -32.16 27.54 -1.37
N ASN A 19 -32.73 26.88 -0.37
CA ASN A 19 -33.22 25.51 -0.33
C ASN A 19 -34.45 25.25 -1.24
N ASN A 20 -34.32 25.52 -2.54
CA ASN A 20 -35.33 25.23 -3.56
C ASN A 20 -34.71 24.34 -4.62
N LYS A 21 -34.94 23.02 -4.49
CA LYS A 21 -34.60 21.96 -5.46
C LYS A 21 -33.25 22.16 -6.15
N CYS A 22 -32.16 21.90 -5.42
CA CYS A 22 -30.88 21.64 -6.06
C CYS A 22 -31.01 20.31 -6.81
N GLU A 23 -31.26 20.38 -8.11
CA GLU A 23 -31.09 19.23 -8.98
C GLU A 23 -29.60 18.90 -8.99
N ASN A 24 -29.22 17.79 -8.35
CA ASN A 24 -27.84 17.28 -8.30
C ASN A 24 -27.41 16.75 -9.67
N PHE A 25 -27.39 17.61 -10.69
CA PHE A 25 -26.75 17.29 -11.95
C PHE A 25 -25.28 17.67 -11.85
N PHE A 26 -24.42 16.74 -12.25
CA PHE A 26 -23.02 17.04 -12.51
C PHE A 26 -22.98 18.12 -13.59
N GLU A 27 -22.41 19.29 -13.29
CA GLU A 27 -22.13 20.31 -14.30
C GLU A 27 -21.08 19.71 -15.25
N ASP A 28 -21.57 19.12 -16.35
CA ASP A 28 -20.71 18.61 -17.40
C ASP A 28 -19.99 19.80 -18.04
N SER A 29 -18.83 20.17 -17.49
CA SER A 29 -17.99 21.23 -18.06
C SER A 29 -17.48 20.92 -19.47
N PHE A 30 -17.80 19.73 -20.00
CA PHE A 30 -17.49 19.31 -21.35
C PHE A 30 -18.66 19.53 -22.34
N VAL A 31 -19.68 20.33 -22.01
CA VAL A 31 -20.77 20.63 -22.96
C VAL A 31 -20.23 21.21 -24.26
N VAL A 32 -20.59 20.53 -25.35
CA VAL A 32 -20.26 20.75 -26.78
C VAL A 32 -20.62 22.16 -27.31
N ASN A 33 -21.23 23.03 -26.50
CA ASN A 33 -21.73 24.34 -26.89
C ASN A 33 -21.00 25.52 -26.20
N GLN A 34 -19.76 25.33 -25.73
CA GLN A 34 -18.92 26.46 -25.33
C GLN A 34 -18.36 27.17 -26.56
N THR A 35 -19.17 27.98 -27.22
CA THR A 35 -18.77 28.81 -28.38
C THR A 35 -17.71 29.88 -28.04
N GLN A 36 -17.32 29.99 -26.77
CA GLN A 36 -16.39 30.99 -26.25
C GLN A 36 -14.94 30.50 -26.13
N HIS A 37 -14.67 29.20 -26.27
CA HIS A 37 -13.29 28.71 -26.27
C HIS A 37 -12.76 28.68 -27.70
N THR A 38 -12.04 29.72 -28.08
CA THR A 38 -11.23 29.71 -29.29
C THR A 38 -10.13 28.67 -29.15
N ARG A 39 -10.09 27.72 -30.08
CA ARG A 39 -9.02 26.73 -30.21
C ARG A 39 -7.66 27.44 -30.17
N LEU A 40 -6.75 26.97 -29.34
CA LEU A 40 -5.40 27.53 -29.23
C LEU A 40 -4.69 27.46 -30.59
N THR A 41 -3.92 28.50 -30.90
CA THR A 41 -3.28 28.69 -32.20
C THR A 41 -2.30 27.57 -32.56
N ASP A 42 -1.70 26.93 -31.56
CA ASP A 42 -0.73 25.84 -31.67
C ASP A 42 -1.35 24.45 -31.45
N SER A 43 -2.65 24.36 -31.20
CA SER A 43 -3.30 23.09 -30.81
C SER A 43 -3.19 21.99 -31.87
N GLU A 44 -3.16 22.34 -33.16
CA GLU A 44 -2.96 21.36 -34.24
C GLU A 44 -1.53 20.80 -34.22
N GLU A 45 -0.53 21.67 -34.06
CA GLU A 45 0.88 21.26 -33.94
C GLU A 45 1.10 20.39 -32.69
N TYR A 46 0.47 20.77 -31.58
CA TYR A 46 0.53 20.00 -30.34
C TYR A 46 -0.07 18.60 -30.51
N LEU A 47 -1.24 18.48 -31.15
CA LEU A 47 -1.88 17.19 -31.41
C LEU A 47 -1.04 16.32 -32.34
N GLU A 48 -0.48 16.87 -33.42
CA GLU A 48 0.44 16.15 -34.31
C GLU A 48 1.68 15.63 -33.58
N LYS A 49 2.24 16.45 -32.67
CA LYS A 49 3.35 16.04 -31.80
C LYS A 49 2.94 14.93 -30.83
N LEU A 50 1.71 14.96 -30.32
CA LEU A 50 1.18 13.92 -29.45
C LEU A 50 0.96 12.60 -30.21
N TYR A 51 0.34 12.65 -31.40
CA TYR A 51 0.11 11.47 -32.22
C TYR A 51 1.39 10.85 -32.77
N SER A 52 2.40 11.66 -33.12
CA SER A 52 3.71 11.15 -33.55
C SER A 52 4.42 10.41 -32.40
N ARG A 53 4.39 10.95 -31.19
CA ARG A 53 4.90 10.26 -29.98
C ARG A 53 4.12 8.97 -29.69
N LEU A 54 2.80 9.02 -29.76
CA LEU A 54 1.93 7.85 -29.58
C LEU A 54 2.26 6.74 -30.59
N ARG A 55 2.48 7.11 -31.86
CA ARG A 55 2.82 6.17 -32.93
C ARG A 55 4.19 5.52 -32.70
N ILE A 56 5.16 6.24 -32.13
CA ILE A 56 6.46 5.68 -31.75
C ILE A 56 6.28 4.65 -30.63
N LEU A 57 5.46 4.96 -29.62
CA LEU A 57 5.14 4.05 -28.52
C LEU A 57 4.40 2.80 -29.01
N GLN A 58 3.40 2.96 -29.88
CA GLN A 58 2.63 1.85 -30.47
C GLN A 58 3.45 0.99 -31.43
N LYS A 59 4.41 1.57 -32.17
CA LYS A 59 5.35 0.81 -33.01
C LYS A 59 6.34 -0.01 -32.18
N GLY A 60 6.66 0.43 -30.96
CA GLY A 60 7.54 -0.27 -30.03
C GLY A 60 6.87 -1.44 -29.31
N THR A 61 5.54 -1.42 -29.17
CA THR A 61 4.78 -2.51 -28.55
C THR A 61 4.43 -3.58 -29.58
N SER A 62 5.23 -4.64 -29.63
CA SER A 62 4.91 -5.84 -30.40
C SER A 62 3.72 -6.57 -29.78
N LYS A 63 3.01 -7.39 -30.57
CA LYS A 63 2.06 -8.39 -30.04
C LYS A 63 2.69 -9.24 -28.94
N LYS A 64 4.01 -9.47 -29.00
CA LYS A 64 4.78 -10.15 -27.97
C LYS A 64 4.78 -9.35 -26.65
N ASP A 65 4.97 -8.04 -26.68
CA ASP A 65 4.99 -7.19 -25.47
C ASP A 65 3.62 -7.13 -24.82
N LEU A 66 2.56 -7.09 -25.62
CA LEU A 66 1.19 -7.19 -25.12
C LEU A 66 0.93 -8.55 -24.45
N ILE A 67 1.36 -9.66 -25.08
CA ILE A 67 1.22 -11.00 -24.49
C ILE A 67 2.02 -11.10 -23.18
N THR A 68 3.23 -10.55 -23.14
CA THR A 68 4.06 -10.52 -21.92
C THR A 68 3.39 -9.69 -20.83
N SER A 69 2.86 -8.50 -21.16
CA SER A 69 2.14 -7.65 -20.20
C SER A 69 0.89 -8.34 -19.65
N LEU A 70 0.11 -9.00 -20.50
CA LEU A 70 -1.07 -9.76 -20.08
C LEU A 70 -0.68 -10.98 -19.23
N TYR A 71 0.42 -11.65 -19.56
CA TYR A 71 0.94 -12.76 -18.77
C TYR A 71 1.34 -12.29 -17.37
N VAL A 72 2.08 -11.18 -17.26
CA VAL A 72 2.46 -10.59 -15.97
C VAL A 72 1.22 -10.20 -15.16
N ALA A 73 0.24 -9.55 -15.79
CA ALA A 73 -1.00 -9.16 -15.12
C ALA A 73 -1.82 -10.36 -14.63
N LYS A 74 -1.84 -11.46 -15.41
CA LYS A 74 -2.49 -12.73 -15.02
C LYS A 74 -1.80 -13.34 -13.80
N GLU A 75 -0.47 -13.48 -13.83
CA GLU A 75 0.28 -14.07 -12.72
C GLU A 75 0.15 -13.24 -11.44
N ASP A 76 0.21 -11.92 -11.55
CA ASP A 76 -0.01 -11.00 -10.42
C ASP A 76 -1.43 -11.12 -9.85
N SER A 77 -2.44 -11.24 -10.71
CA SER A 77 -3.82 -11.48 -10.27
C SER A 77 -3.99 -12.82 -9.56
N ILE A 78 -3.30 -13.88 -10.00
CA ILE A 78 -3.33 -15.20 -9.36
C ILE A 78 -2.64 -15.13 -8.00
N ALA A 79 -1.44 -14.52 -7.95
CA ALA A 79 -0.70 -14.35 -6.71
C ALA A 79 -1.52 -13.59 -5.68
N ARG A 80 -2.15 -12.47 -6.08
CA ARG A 80 -3.08 -11.70 -5.23
C ARG A 80 -4.29 -12.52 -4.82
N LEU A 81 -4.91 -13.29 -5.70
CA LEU A 81 -6.06 -14.12 -5.32
C LEU A 81 -5.68 -15.17 -4.27
N ILE A 82 -4.57 -15.87 -4.48
CA ILE A 82 -4.05 -16.88 -3.52
C ILE A 82 -3.70 -16.23 -2.17
N THR A 83 -3.10 -15.04 -2.18
CA THR A 83 -2.68 -14.35 -0.96
C THR A 83 -3.78 -13.53 -0.29
N SER A 84 -4.84 -13.13 -1.01
CA SER A 84 -5.92 -12.26 -0.50
C SER A 84 -6.76 -12.85 0.62
N GLY A 85 -6.67 -14.16 0.86
CA GLY A 85 -7.35 -14.85 1.96
C GLY A 85 -6.42 -15.57 2.94
N CYS A 86 -5.14 -15.72 2.60
CA CYS A 86 -4.14 -16.27 3.49
C CYS A 86 -3.55 -15.12 4.29
N LYS A 87 -3.89 -15.02 5.58
CA LYS A 87 -3.04 -14.31 6.53
C LYS A 87 -1.71 -15.08 6.50
N LEU A 88 -0.78 -14.68 5.64
CA LEU A 88 0.60 -15.17 5.60
C LEU A 88 1.38 -14.64 6.82
N GLU A 89 0.71 -14.53 7.97
CA GLU A 89 1.42 -14.59 9.23
C GLU A 89 1.97 -16.01 9.23
N THR A 90 3.26 -16.13 8.94
CA THR A 90 3.97 -17.38 9.14
C THR A 90 3.62 -17.87 10.55
N GLU A 91 3.46 -19.17 10.77
CA GLU A 91 3.17 -19.70 12.13
C GLU A 91 4.14 -19.12 13.19
N GLU A 92 5.34 -18.76 12.74
CA GLU A 92 6.40 -18.06 13.46
C GLU A 92 6.06 -16.64 13.99
N ASP A 93 5.15 -15.92 13.34
CA ASP A 93 4.70 -14.56 13.70
C ASP A 93 3.39 -14.56 14.52
N THR A 94 2.91 -15.74 14.92
CA THR A 94 1.71 -15.83 15.76
C THR A 94 1.94 -15.16 17.12
N GLU A 95 1.09 -14.19 17.44
CA GLU A 95 1.11 -13.48 18.73
C GLU A 95 0.82 -14.45 19.87
N LEU A 96 1.73 -14.51 20.84
CA LEU A 96 1.58 -15.28 22.07
C LEU A 96 0.88 -14.45 23.16
N VAL A 97 0.15 -15.12 24.05
CA VAL A 97 -0.50 -14.46 25.19
C VAL A 97 0.56 -13.85 26.10
N SER A 98 0.48 -12.54 26.32
CA SER A 98 1.43 -11.82 27.15
C SER A 98 0.90 -11.54 28.57
N ASN A 99 1.68 -11.90 29.60
CA ASN A 99 1.48 -11.46 30.97
C ASN A 99 1.95 -9.99 31.16
N PRO A 100 1.08 -9.06 31.56
CA PRO A 100 1.42 -7.64 31.68
C PRO A 100 2.40 -7.32 32.82
N LEU A 101 2.41 -8.12 33.90
CA LEU A 101 3.32 -7.90 35.03
C LEU A 101 4.75 -8.29 34.67
N ILE A 102 4.91 -9.44 34.00
CA ILE A 102 6.23 -9.93 33.56
C ILE A 102 6.83 -8.96 32.55
N ARG A 103 6.02 -8.43 31.62
CA ARG A 103 6.44 -7.39 30.68
C ARG A 103 7.03 -6.16 31.37
N HIS A 104 6.56 -5.82 32.57
CA HIS A 104 7.07 -4.68 33.31
C HIS A 104 8.34 -4.99 34.09
N ILE A 105 8.43 -6.18 34.69
CA ILE A 105 9.50 -6.54 35.63
C ILE A 105 10.68 -7.20 34.92
N ALA A 106 10.43 -8.01 33.90
CA ALA A 106 11.44 -8.78 33.16
C ALA A 106 11.02 -8.95 31.69
N PRO A 107 10.99 -7.86 30.90
CA PRO A 107 10.55 -7.91 29.51
C PRO A 107 11.38 -8.86 28.65
N HIS A 108 12.67 -9.00 28.94
CA HIS A 108 13.59 -9.87 28.20
C HIS A 108 13.29 -11.37 28.36
N LEU A 109 12.52 -11.78 29.37
CA LEU A 109 12.15 -13.19 29.58
C LEU A 109 10.85 -13.58 28.87
N GLN A 110 10.19 -12.64 28.20
CA GLN A 110 8.86 -12.86 27.67
C GLN A 110 8.83 -12.65 26.16
N ALA A 111 8.67 -13.75 25.43
CA ALA A 111 8.42 -13.72 24.01
C ALA A 111 7.00 -13.20 23.68
N LEU A 112 6.90 -12.36 22.65
CA LEU A 112 5.64 -11.86 22.09
C LEU A 112 5.19 -12.68 20.89
N THR A 113 6.11 -13.36 20.20
CA THR A 113 5.83 -14.24 19.06
C THR A 113 6.45 -15.63 19.26
N ALA A 114 5.96 -16.62 18.51
CA ALA A 114 6.55 -17.96 18.50
C ALA A 114 8.03 -17.96 18.08
N SER A 115 8.41 -17.13 17.11
CA SER A 115 9.81 -16.97 16.69
C SER A 115 10.70 -16.41 17.80
N GLU A 116 10.22 -15.42 18.55
CA GLU A 116 10.95 -14.84 19.67
C GLU A 116 11.13 -15.84 20.82
N LEU A 117 10.14 -16.71 21.07
CA LEU A 117 10.23 -17.79 22.05
C LEU A 117 11.36 -18.78 21.71
N VAL A 118 11.48 -19.15 20.44
CA VAL A 118 12.56 -20.02 19.96
C VAL A 118 13.92 -19.35 20.16
N HIS A 119 14.05 -18.05 19.90
CA HIS A 119 15.29 -17.33 20.14
C HIS A 119 15.66 -17.27 21.63
N LEU A 120 14.68 -17.07 22.51
CA LEU A 120 14.87 -17.11 23.96
C LEU A 120 15.39 -18.47 24.43
N LEU A 121 14.75 -19.56 24.00
CA LEU A 121 15.20 -20.91 24.34
C LEU A 121 16.61 -21.22 23.82
N LYS A 122 16.94 -20.74 22.61
CA LYS A 122 18.30 -20.88 22.06
C LYS A 122 19.32 -20.13 22.92
N ALA A 123 18.99 -18.92 23.40
CA ALA A 123 19.85 -18.15 24.27
C ALA A 123 20.10 -18.86 25.62
N ASP A 124 19.06 -19.43 26.23
CA ASP A 124 19.17 -20.18 27.48
C ASP A 124 20.11 -21.39 27.33
N VAL A 125 19.96 -22.16 26.24
CA VAL A 125 20.85 -23.30 25.94
C VAL A 125 22.30 -22.84 25.75
N LEU A 126 22.52 -21.76 25.00
CA LEU A 126 23.87 -21.22 24.79
C LEU A 126 24.49 -20.71 26.08
N GLN A 127 23.71 -20.10 26.97
CA GLN A 127 24.18 -19.68 28.28
C GLN A 127 24.66 -20.87 29.11
N ILE A 128 23.88 -21.95 29.18
CA ILE A 128 24.25 -23.18 29.90
C ILE A 128 25.56 -23.75 29.35
N ILE A 129 25.71 -23.79 28.02
CA ILE A 129 26.95 -24.28 27.37
C ILE A 129 28.13 -23.40 27.78
N ASN A 130 27.99 -22.07 27.66
CA ASN A 130 29.08 -21.12 27.95
C ASN A 130 29.51 -21.18 29.42
N GLU A 131 28.56 -21.28 30.36
CA GLU A 131 28.83 -21.47 31.79
C GLU A 131 29.58 -22.79 32.04
N SER A 132 29.22 -23.87 31.35
CA SER A 132 29.90 -25.17 31.47
C SER A 132 31.32 -25.19 30.87
N GLU A 133 31.57 -24.40 29.83
CA GLU A 133 32.89 -24.25 29.22
C GLU A 133 33.82 -23.41 30.09
N GLN A 134 33.33 -22.29 30.64
CA GLN A 134 34.09 -21.46 31.59
C GLN A 134 34.48 -22.24 32.84
N GLN A 135 33.60 -23.11 33.35
CA GLN A 135 33.92 -23.94 34.52
C GLN A 135 35.04 -24.95 34.24
N LYS A 136 35.17 -25.46 33.00
CA LYS A 136 36.26 -26.37 32.60
C LYS A 136 37.60 -25.68 32.36
N GLU A 137 37.61 -24.38 32.06
CA GLU A 137 38.86 -23.61 31.88
C GLU A 137 39.48 -23.17 33.22
N ILE A 138 38.71 -23.24 34.32
CA ILE A 138 39.14 -22.81 35.66
C ILE A 138 39.67 -23.99 36.50
N ASP A 139 39.39 -25.23 36.10
CA ASP A 139 39.88 -26.49 36.70
C ASP A 139 41.12 -27.05 35.96
#